data_AF-A0A3N2FUJ8-F1
#
_entry.id   AF-A0A3N2FUJ8-F1
#
_cell.length_a   1.000
_cell.length_b   1.000
_cell.length_c   1.000
_cell.angle_alpha   90.00
_cell.angle_beta   90.00
_cell.angle_gamma   90.00
#
_symmetry.space_group_name_H-M   'P 1'
#
loop_
_entity.id
_entity.type
_entity.pdbx_description
1 polymer ?
#
loop_
_entity_poly.entity_id
_entity_poly.type
_entity_poly.pdbx_seq_one_letter_code
_entity_poly.pdbx_strand_id
1 'polypeptide(L)'
;MLIGANNAGKSTALGALRLLAAMIPQARRIHPNGTGEIEGRMQRGWPITTAAVEASSFSDENIRHDFRPDETRVEATVSNGVRLVASWPRVRDLDDGERPPQGTYFVFPPDGGPLIAPRTAARDLVPEIAVVPTLTPLDDREAFVSDETLRRNRTSRRSSRYFRNALYRLQTDEWIEFTSYVYERTPEISDLELHRAIGTPDDDFDLFYKEEGNRREREIGWAGDGIQIWLQALYHLWSNRNATVAILDEPDVFLHPDLQRRLARTLFSGSQQTILATHSIEMLAEAEPGSAAWIDRSRRSAERPKGDGALALMGRRLGSGYELGVGRALRSRTTLFVEGDDAPILAHLARRVGLMAVASSDSYATVPLGGFSRNSVAGAFAETMHALGTQVRTYVLLDGDLRSTEVRSREIATLEKAGAKVHLWKRRELENYLLVPSAIAKVAGIPLGAAQDLLAETLEEGKSEAMLALQTARIEEKALKGTKAAGRAPKTLLSAAVEEFNAEWASIEGKLRIVDAKLSIRLLNSRLQGRGARTLNIHSLAKAVPAADVPAEVRMVLGAIEDLITRE
;
A
#
# COMPACT_ATOMS: atom_id res chain seq x y z
N MET A 1 1.72 6.91 7.21
CA MET A 1 2.07 5.48 7.36
C MET A 1 3.48 5.21 6.84
N LEU A 2 4.28 4.42 7.57
CA LEU A 2 5.63 4.01 7.20
C LEU A 2 5.58 2.63 6.53
N ILE A 3 6.06 2.54 5.30
CA ILE A 3 6.11 1.30 4.50
C ILE A 3 7.54 1.06 3.98
N GLY A 4 7.88 -0.16 3.63
CA GLY A 4 9.25 -0.51 3.24
C GLY A 4 9.53 -1.99 3.42
N ALA A 5 10.60 -2.46 2.78
CA ALA A 5 11.04 -3.86 2.87
C ALA A 5 11.28 -4.32 4.32
N ASN A 6 11.37 -5.63 4.53
CA ASN A 6 11.83 -6.18 5.80
C ASN A 6 13.21 -5.60 6.13
N ASN A 7 13.41 -5.24 7.39
CA ASN A 7 14.65 -4.61 7.87
C ASN A 7 15.00 -3.26 7.18
N ALA A 8 14.00 -2.52 6.68
CA ALA A 8 14.22 -1.18 6.12
C ALA A 8 14.46 -0.09 7.19
N GLY A 9 14.17 -0.35 8.46
CA GLY A 9 14.27 0.63 9.56
C GLY A 9 12.94 1.27 10.00
N LYS A 10 11.79 0.70 9.62
CA LYS A 10 10.45 1.21 10.01
C LYS A 10 10.25 1.22 11.53
N SER A 11 10.46 0.08 12.18
CA SER A 11 10.33 -0.06 13.63
C SER A 11 11.36 0.78 14.38
N THR A 12 12.56 0.97 13.82
CA THR A 12 13.57 1.90 14.35
C THR A 12 13.06 3.34 14.33
N ALA A 13 12.47 3.79 13.22
CA ALA A 13 11.90 5.13 13.11
C ALA A 13 10.71 5.34 14.07
N LEU A 14 9.83 4.35 14.21
CA LEU A 14 8.76 4.40 15.22
C LEU A 14 9.28 4.39 16.65
N GLY A 15 10.25 3.54 16.96
CA GLY A 15 10.89 3.47 18.28
C GLY A 15 11.51 4.82 18.66
N ALA A 16 12.11 5.51 17.70
CA ALA A 16 12.66 6.85 17.89
C ALA A 16 11.56 7.88 18.26
N LEU A 17 10.40 7.85 17.58
CA LEU A 17 9.26 8.69 17.92
C LEU A 17 8.64 8.32 19.28
N ARG A 18 8.55 7.02 19.60
CA ARG A 18 8.09 6.52 20.90
C ARG A 18 8.99 7.00 22.04
N LEU A 19 10.30 7.06 21.83
CA LEU A 19 11.25 7.59 22.82
C LEU A 19 11.01 9.08 23.08
N LEU A 20 10.83 9.88 22.02
CA LEU A 20 10.49 11.30 22.19
C LEU A 20 9.16 11.47 22.95
N ALA A 21 8.16 10.65 22.64
CA ALA A 21 6.86 10.66 23.31
C ALA A 21 6.95 10.26 24.79
N ALA A 22 7.75 9.25 25.13
CA ALA A 22 7.96 8.77 26.50
C ALA A 22 8.60 9.83 27.42
N MET A 23 9.36 10.78 26.87
CA MET A 23 9.99 11.87 27.63
C MET A 23 9.05 13.06 27.91
N ILE A 24 7.95 13.21 27.16
CA ILE A 24 7.03 14.36 27.28
C ILE A 24 6.45 14.51 28.70
N PRO A 25 5.93 13.45 29.37
CA PRO A 25 5.35 13.59 30.71
C PRO A 25 6.34 14.15 31.74
N GLN A 26 7.60 13.72 31.68
CA GLN A 26 8.66 14.24 32.54
C GLN A 26 8.97 15.71 32.23
N ALA A 27 9.11 16.04 30.94
CA ALA A 27 9.40 17.40 30.48
C ALA A 27 8.30 18.42 30.85
N ARG A 28 7.03 17.98 30.94
CA ARG A 28 5.91 18.80 31.42
C ARG A 28 5.97 19.02 32.94
N ARG A 29 6.35 17.99 33.69
CA ARG A 29 6.26 17.98 35.16
C ARG A 29 7.40 18.74 35.84
N ILE A 30 8.64 18.62 35.35
CA ILE A 30 9.83 19.16 36.03
C ILE A 30 10.67 20.05 35.11
N HIS A 31 11.43 20.97 35.69
CA HIS A 31 12.41 21.76 34.94
C HIS A 31 13.58 20.89 34.45
N PRO A 32 14.28 21.29 33.37
CA PRO A 32 15.51 20.63 32.93
C PRO A 32 16.49 20.47 34.09
N ASN A 33 16.88 19.23 34.37
CA ASN A 33 17.67 18.86 35.56
C ASN A 33 19.03 18.21 35.21
N GLY A 34 19.39 18.19 33.93
CA GLY A 34 20.71 17.76 33.46
C GLY A 34 21.26 18.69 32.38
N THR A 35 22.44 18.34 31.87
CA THR A 35 23.09 19.03 30.76
C THR A 35 23.60 18.02 29.76
N GLY A 36 23.48 18.31 28.47
CA GLY A 36 23.99 17.47 27.39
C GLY A 36 24.46 18.29 26.20
N GLU A 37 25.26 17.67 25.34
CA GLU A 37 25.72 18.29 24.09
C GLU A 37 24.67 18.10 22.99
N ILE A 38 24.38 19.19 22.29
CA ILE A 38 23.53 19.21 21.10
C ILE A 38 24.04 20.27 20.13
N GLU A 39 24.24 19.88 18.87
CA GLU A 39 24.78 20.74 17.81
C GLU A 39 26.13 21.38 18.22
N GLY A 40 26.97 20.62 18.94
CA GLY A 40 28.26 21.08 19.44
C GLY A 40 28.20 22.07 20.61
N ARG A 41 27.04 22.26 21.24
CA ARG A 41 26.84 23.18 22.38
C ARG A 41 26.29 22.44 23.59
N MET A 42 26.80 22.78 24.77
CA MET A 42 26.24 22.30 26.04
C MET A 42 24.97 23.06 26.37
N GLN A 43 23.86 22.34 26.58
CA GLN A 43 22.56 22.91 26.91
C GLN A 43 21.91 22.17 28.07
N ARG A 44 21.01 22.85 28.79
CA ARG A 44 20.20 22.22 29.84
C ARG A 44 19.09 21.40 29.20
N GLY A 45 18.91 20.17 29.67
CA GLY A 45 17.90 19.23 29.20
C GLY A 45 17.46 18.26 30.29
N TRP A 46 16.78 17.20 29.88
CA TRP A 46 16.37 16.10 30.75
C TRP A 46 17.18 14.85 30.39
N PRO A 47 17.88 14.20 31.33
CA PRO A 47 18.53 12.92 31.06
C PRO A 47 17.51 11.88 30.57
N ILE A 48 17.83 11.15 29.50
CA ILE A 48 16.95 10.09 28.98
C ILE A 48 16.96 8.92 29.97
N THR A 49 15.82 8.67 30.62
CA THR A 49 15.73 7.66 31.67
C THR A 49 15.67 6.24 31.10
N THR A 50 16.20 5.26 31.83
CA THR A 50 16.06 3.82 31.48
C THR A 50 14.60 3.43 31.32
N ALA A 51 13.71 3.95 32.17
CA ALA A 51 12.27 3.73 32.06
C ALA A 51 11.68 4.23 30.73
N ALA A 52 12.15 5.35 30.20
CA ALA A 52 11.71 5.86 28.89
C ALA A 52 12.22 4.99 27.74
N VAL A 53 13.45 4.47 27.83
CA VAL A 53 14.02 3.53 26.85
C VAL A 53 13.22 2.21 26.84
N GLU A 54 12.94 1.65 28.02
CA GLU A 54 12.13 0.45 28.18
C GLU A 54 10.69 0.64 27.67
N ALA A 55 10.04 1.74 28.04
CA ALA A 55 8.67 2.05 27.62
C ALA A 55 8.55 2.31 26.11
N SER A 56 9.59 2.89 25.49
CA SER A 56 9.61 3.13 24.04
C SER A 56 10.03 1.91 23.22
N SER A 57 10.46 0.83 23.89
CA SER A 57 10.98 -0.37 23.24
C SER A 57 12.20 -0.08 22.33
N PHE A 58 12.87 1.05 22.57
CA PHE A 58 14.00 1.56 21.81
C PHE A 58 15.31 0.89 22.26
N SER A 59 16.22 0.63 21.32
CA SER A 59 17.58 0.15 21.62
C SER A 59 18.55 1.31 21.46
N ASP A 60 19.08 1.81 22.57
CA ASP A 60 20.07 2.88 22.59
C ASP A 60 21.51 2.37 22.40
N GLU A 61 21.76 1.07 22.63
CA GLU A 61 23.07 0.41 22.41
C GLU A 61 23.59 0.56 20.97
N ASN A 62 22.70 0.49 19.98
CA ASN A 62 23.05 0.52 18.56
C ASN A 62 22.62 1.82 17.86
N ILE A 63 22.44 2.91 18.62
CA ILE A 63 21.88 4.14 18.05
C ILE A 63 22.83 4.81 17.04
N ARG A 64 24.14 4.63 17.22
CA ARG A 64 25.16 5.26 16.38
C ARG A 64 25.32 4.50 15.07
N HIS A 65 25.25 5.23 13.97
CA HIS A 65 25.42 4.68 12.62
C HIS A 65 26.80 4.04 12.46
N ASP A 66 26.86 2.76 12.10
CA ASP A 66 28.11 1.97 11.97
C ASP A 66 29.06 2.12 13.17
N PHE A 67 28.52 2.26 14.39
CA PHE A 67 29.29 2.46 15.62
C PHE A 67 30.23 3.68 15.59
N ARG A 68 29.97 4.65 14.72
CA ARG A 68 30.79 5.86 14.62
C ARG A 68 30.65 6.73 15.87
N PRO A 69 31.73 7.40 16.31
CA PRO A 69 31.72 8.22 17.53
C PRO A 69 31.00 9.57 17.36
N ASP A 70 30.36 9.81 16.21
CA ASP A 70 29.67 11.06 15.88
C ASP A 70 28.45 11.32 16.76
N GLU A 71 28.10 12.59 16.92
CA GLU A 71 26.87 13.03 17.59
C GLU A 71 25.67 12.40 16.89
N THR A 72 24.80 11.75 17.64
CA THR A 72 23.62 11.08 17.11
C THR A 72 22.37 11.71 17.70
N ARG A 73 21.40 12.03 16.85
CA ARG A 73 20.19 12.74 17.26
C ARG A 73 18.93 12.10 16.69
N VAL A 74 17.88 12.09 17.50
CA VAL A 74 16.50 11.85 17.08
C VAL A 74 15.75 13.17 17.23
N GLU A 75 15.13 13.62 16.14
CA GLU A 75 14.44 14.91 16.11
C GLU A 75 13.05 14.78 15.52
N ALA A 76 12.07 15.43 16.16
CA ALA A 76 10.74 15.64 15.62
C ALA A 76 10.34 17.11 15.78
N THR A 77 9.68 17.65 14.77
CA THR A 77 9.11 19.01 14.80
C THR A 77 7.60 18.91 14.73
N VAL A 78 6.91 19.55 15.68
CA VAL A 78 5.44 19.66 15.66
C VAL A 78 5.00 20.87 14.84
N SER A 79 3.75 20.87 14.38
CA SER A 79 3.23 21.86 13.42
C SER A 79 3.31 23.31 13.87
N ASN A 80 3.36 23.56 15.19
CA ASN A 80 3.53 24.90 15.76
C ASN A 80 5.01 25.33 15.88
N GLY A 81 5.96 24.54 15.38
CA GLY A 81 7.38 24.87 15.33
C GLY A 81 8.21 24.41 16.53
N VAL A 82 7.62 23.80 17.56
CA VAL A 82 8.41 23.21 18.66
C VAL A 82 9.24 22.04 18.15
N ARG A 83 10.53 22.01 18.47
CA ARG A 83 11.44 20.89 18.18
C ARG A 83 11.67 20.04 19.43
N LEU A 84 11.45 18.74 19.29
CA LEU A 84 11.77 17.73 20.30
C LEU A 84 13.03 17.00 19.85
N VAL A 85 14.07 17.00 20.68
CA VAL A 85 15.35 16.40 20.31
C VAL A 85 15.88 15.51 21.42
N ALA A 86 16.18 14.26 21.09
CA ALA A 86 17.01 13.39 21.91
C ALA A 86 18.41 13.34 21.28
N SER A 87 19.45 13.68 22.05
CA SER A 87 20.83 13.76 21.58
C SER A 87 21.74 12.87 22.41
N TRP A 88 22.62 12.15 21.73
CA TRP A 88 23.74 11.43 22.31
C TRP A 88 25.03 12.12 21.86
N PRO A 89 25.83 12.65 22.80
CA PRO A 89 26.98 13.47 22.49
C PRO A 89 28.06 12.65 21.76
N ARG A 90 29.06 13.33 21.20
CA ARG A 90 30.19 12.63 20.55
C ARG A 90 30.94 11.80 21.58
N VAL A 91 31.37 10.61 21.18
CA VAL A 91 32.29 9.81 21.98
C VAL A 91 33.69 10.35 21.72
N ARG A 92 34.34 10.90 22.76
CA ARG A 92 35.75 11.30 22.70
C ARG A 92 36.49 10.38 23.65
N ASP A 93 37.39 9.57 23.11
CA ASP A 93 38.34 8.74 23.86
C ASP A 93 37.73 8.06 25.10
N LEU A 94 36.83 7.08 24.90
CA LEU A 94 36.42 6.22 26.01
C LEU A 94 37.64 5.37 26.39
N ASP A 95 38.07 5.44 27.65
CA ASP A 95 38.96 4.44 28.21
C ASP A 95 38.28 3.06 28.15
N ASP A 96 39.07 1.99 27.99
CA ASP A 96 38.57 0.61 27.95
C ASP A 96 37.72 0.32 29.20
N GLY A 97 36.39 0.30 29.03
CA GLY A 97 35.41 0.03 30.09
C GLY A 97 34.48 1.19 30.47
N GLU A 98 34.69 2.41 29.95
CA GLU A 98 33.75 3.51 30.18
C GLU A 98 32.45 3.35 29.37
N ARG A 99 31.30 3.49 30.03
CA ARG A 99 30.01 3.46 29.35
C ARG A 99 29.84 4.74 28.53
N PRO A 100 29.31 4.66 27.29
CA PRO A 100 29.04 5.85 26.51
C PRO A 100 28.11 6.81 27.26
N PRO A 101 28.30 8.12 27.10
CA PRO A 101 27.52 9.14 27.79
C PRO A 101 26.01 8.97 27.54
N GLN A 102 25.23 9.09 28.61
CA GLN A 102 23.77 8.99 28.57
C GLN A 102 23.18 10.09 27.67
N GLY A 103 22.16 9.73 26.89
CA GLY A 103 21.47 10.69 26.03
C GLY A 103 20.70 11.75 26.84
N THR A 104 20.54 12.93 26.25
CA THR A 104 19.78 14.05 26.84
C THR A 104 18.64 14.46 25.91
N TYR A 105 17.47 14.69 26.48
CA TYR A 105 16.27 15.18 25.80
C TYR A 105 16.12 16.70 25.96
N PHE A 106 15.71 17.35 24.88
CA PHE A 106 15.56 18.79 24.75
C PHE A 106 14.22 19.15 24.11
N VAL A 107 13.66 20.27 24.54
CA VAL A 107 12.47 20.89 23.95
C VAL A 107 12.82 22.32 23.59
N PHE A 108 12.84 22.62 22.30
CA PHE A 108 13.10 23.96 21.79
C PHE A 108 11.77 24.62 21.41
N PRO A 109 11.46 25.80 22.00
CA PRO A 109 10.33 26.61 21.56
C PRO A 109 10.42 27.00 20.08
N PRO A 110 9.32 27.45 19.46
CA PRO A 110 9.33 27.90 18.07
C PRO A 110 10.24 29.11 17.86
N ASP A 111 10.93 29.13 16.71
CA ASP A 111 11.80 30.25 16.33
C ASP A 111 10.99 31.53 16.07
N GLY A 112 11.59 32.70 16.36
CA GLY A 112 11.00 34.01 16.06
C GLY A 112 9.87 34.47 16.98
N GLY A 113 9.59 33.73 18.06
CA GLY A 113 8.58 34.07 19.08
C GLY A 113 9.17 34.64 20.39
N PRO A 114 8.31 34.91 21.40
CA PRO A 114 8.76 35.28 22.73
C PRO A 114 9.64 34.20 23.37
N LEU A 115 10.53 34.59 24.28
CA LEU A 115 11.36 33.68 25.06
C LEU A 115 10.48 32.79 25.97
N ILE A 116 10.26 31.55 25.56
CA ILE A 116 9.49 30.55 26.31
C ILE A 116 10.47 29.57 26.96
N ALA A 117 10.30 29.29 28.25
CA ALA A 117 11.10 28.27 28.92
C ALA A 117 10.79 26.87 28.36
N PRO A 118 11.79 25.96 28.20
CA PRO A 118 11.58 24.62 27.64
C PRO A 118 10.46 23.81 28.31
N ARG A 119 10.33 23.89 29.64
CA ARG A 119 9.24 23.24 30.39
C ARG A 119 7.86 23.80 30.01
N THR A 120 7.76 25.11 29.85
CA THR A 120 6.51 25.79 29.45
C THR A 120 6.14 25.39 28.03
N ALA A 121 7.10 25.34 27.11
CA ALA A 121 6.86 24.82 25.75
C ALA A 121 6.40 23.36 25.77
N ALA A 122 7.03 22.49 26.57
CA ALA A 122 6.63 21.09 26.72
C ALA A 122 5.18 20.93 27.25
N ARG A 123 4.77 21.80 28.16
CA ARG A 123 3.43 21.79 28.77
C ARG A 123 2.34 22.33 27.85
N ASP A 124 2.60 23.48 27.22
CA ASP A 124 1.54 24.28 26.58
C ASP A 124 1.52 24.13 25.06
N LEU A 125 2.66 23.76 24.45
CA LEU A 125 2.81 23.74 22.99
C LEU A 125 3.01 22.33 22.42
N VAL A 126 3.52 21.37 23.18
CA VAL A 126 3.66 20.00 22.69
C VAL A 126 2.30 19.29 22.81
N PRO A 127 1.74 18.75 21.72
CA PRO A 127 0.47 18.01 21.76
C PRO A 127 0.60 16.70 22.55
N GLU A 128 -0.54 16.11 22.92
CA GLU A 128 -0.55 14.77 23.47
C GLU A 128 -0.28 13.73 22.37
N ILE A 129 0.71 12.87 22.62
CA ILE A 129 1.12 11.80 21.71
C ILE A 129 0.87 10.47 22.42
N ALA A 130 -0.14 9.74 21.95
CA ALA A 130 -0.44 8.41 22.42
C ALA A 130 0.44 7.37 21.71
N VAL A 131 0.95 6.41 22.47
CA VAL A 131 1.68 5.27 21.93
C VAL A 131 0.84 4.02 22.19
N VAL A 132 0.41 3.37 21.12
CA VAL A 132 -0.21 2.05 21.19
C VAL A 132 0.94 1.02 21.22
N PRO A 133 1.01 0.18 22.26
CA PRO A 133 2.01 -0.87 22.35
C PRO A 133 1.74 -1.94 21.28
N THR A 134 2.75 -2.77 21.02
CA THR A 134 2.55 -3.95 20.17
C THR A 134 1.56 -4.89 20.86
N LEU A 135 0.52 -5.28 20.12
CA LEU A 135 -0.56 -6.12 20.65
C LEU A 135 -0.21 -7.59 20.43
N THR A 136 -0.36 -8.39 21.48
CA THR A 136 -0.20 -9.84 21.44
C THR A 136 -1.49 -10.49 21.93
N PRO A 137 -1.70 -11.79 21.68
CA PRO A 137 -2.78 -12.53 22.31
C PRO A 137 -2.74 -12.37 23.84
N LEU A 138 -3.91 -12.48 24.45
CA LEU A 138 -4.09 -12.35 25.90
C LEU A 138 -3.54 -13.60 26.60
N ASP A 139 -3.03 -13.43 27.81
CA ASP A 139 -2.75 -14.57 28.68
C ASP A 139 -4.09 -15.24 29.08
N ASP A 140 -4.10 -16.57 29.14
CA ASP A 140 -5.27 -17.36 29.57
C ASP A 140 -5.80 -16.91 30.93
N ARG A 141 -4.89 -16.50 31.82
CA ARG A 141 -5.21 -15.97 33.14
C ARG A 141 -4.48 -14.68 33.39
N GLU A 142 -5.23 -13.69 33.88
CA GLU A 142 -4.70 -12.38 34.25
C GLU A 142 -5.03 -12.09 35.71
N ALA A 143 -4.02 -12.11 36.58
CA ALA A 143 -4.18 -11.80 38.00
C ALA A 143 -4.36 -10.28 38.22
N PHE A 144 -5.07 -9.92 39.28
CA PHE A 144 -5.16 -8.53 39.74
C PHE A 144 -3.79 -7.96 40.10
N VAL A 145 -3.47 -6.77 39.59
CA VAL A 145 -2.24 -6.05 39.95
C VAL A 145 -2.54 -4.66 40.52
N SER A 146 -1.55 -4.06 41.20
CA SER A 146 -1.65 -2.69 41.72
C SER A 146 -1.67 -1.63 40.60
N ASP A 147 -2.23 -0.46 40.91
CA ASP A 147 -2.27 0.68 39.98
C ASP A 147 -0.88 1.16 39.55
N GLU A 148 0.11 1.06 40.45
CA GLU A 148 1.49 1.39 40.12
C GLU A 148 2.05 0.43 39.06
N THR A 149 1.78 -0.86 39.22
CA THR A 149 2.22 -1.91 38.29
C THR A 149 1.59 -1.73 36.91
N LEU A 150 0.28 -1.46 36.87
CA LEU A 150 -0.44 -1.20 35.62
C LEU A 150 0.10 0.05 34.92
N ARG A 151 0.28 1.16 35.65
CA ARG A 151 0.80 2.42 35.09
C ARG A 151 2.19 2.26 34.50
N ARG A 152 3.08 1.50 35.15
CA ARG A 152 4.45 1.25 34.66
C ARG A 152 4.48 0.43 33.37
N ASN A 153 3.50 -0.45 33.16
CA ASN A 153 3.48 -1.39 32.03
C ASN A 153 2.50 -1.00 30.90
N ARG A 154 1.74 0.08 31.02
CA ARG A 154 0.67 0.47 30.09
C ARG A 154 1.11 0.59 28.62
N THR A 155 2.35 1.01 28.39
CA THR A 155 2.92 1.20 27.04
C THR A 155 4.08 0.25 26.74
N SER A 156 4.36 -0.70 27.64
CA SER A 156 5.47 -1.64 27.46
C SER A 156 5.06 -2.80 26.55
N ARG A 157 6.03 -3.64 26.13
CA ARG A 157 5.75 -4.87 25.37
C ARG A 157 4.86 -5.88 26.10
N ARG A 158 4.64 -5.69 27.41
CA ARG A 158 3.81 -6.57 28.25
C ARG A 158 2.42 -6.00 28.51
N SER A 159 2.04 -4.91 27.84
CA SER A 159 0.75 -4.23 28.06
C SER A 159 -0.46 -5.13 27.85
N SER A 160 -0.38 -6.08 26.90
CA SER A 160 -1.43 -7.06 26.61
C SER A 160 -1.76 -7.94 27.81
N ARG A 161 -0.78 -8.21 28.69
CA ARG A 161 -0.96 -8.96 29.94
C ARG A 161 -1.76 -8.22 31.01
N TYR A 162 -2.14 -6.98 30.75
CA TYR A 162 -2.83 -6.11 31.69
C TYR A 162 -4.16 -5.59 31.13
N PHE A 163 -4.69 -6.24 30.08
CA PHE A 163 -5.89 -5.78 29.40
C PHE A 163 -7.13 -5.87 30.30
N ARG A 164 -7.37 -7.02 30.96
CA ARG A 164 -8.53 -7.20 31.85
C ARG A 164 -8.41 -6.29 33.09
N ASN A 165 -7.19 -6.07 33.60
CA ASN A 165 -6.88 -5.10 34.64
C ASN A 165 -7.23 -3.67 34.24
N ALA A 166 -6.98 -3.30 32.98
CA ALA A 166 -7.32 -2.00 32.43
C ALA A 166 -8.83 -1.81 32.35
N LEU A 167 -9.54 -2.81 31.80
CA LEU A 167 -10.99 -2.84 31.72
C LEU A 167 -11.67 -2.76 33.09
N TYR A 168 -11.15 -3.46 34.09
CA TYR A 168 -11.67 -3.46 35.46
C TYR A 168 -11.67 -2.08 36.13
N ARG A 169 -10.81 -1.17 35.67
CA ARG A 169 -10.66 0.17 36.23
C ARG A 169 -11.53 1.22 35.55
N LEU A 170 -12.23 0.85 34.49
CA LEU A 170 -13.18 1.74 33.82
C LEU A 170 -14.33 2.06 34.78
N GLN A 171 -14.67 3.34 34.87
CA GLN A 171 -15.88 3.77 35.55
C GLN A 171 -17.12 3.29 34.76
N THR A 172 -18.30 3.34 35.38
CA THR A 172 -19.53 2.82 34.76
C THR A 172 -19.87 3.51 33.44
N ASP A 173 -19.71 4.83 33.37
CA ASP A 173 -19.89 5.64 32.16
C ASP A 173 -18.84 5.29 31.08
N GLU A 174 -17.58 5.17 31.48
CA GLU A 174 -16.49 4.74 30.62
C GLU A 174 -16.70 3.33 30.04
N TRP A 175 -17.19 2.39 30.84
CA TRP A 175 -17.53 1.04 30.40
C TRP A 175 -18.65 1.04 29.36
N ILE A 176 -19.70 1.83 29.57
CA ILE A 176 -20.82 1.97 28.62
C ILE A 176 -20.31 2.59 27.31
N GLU A 177 -19.49 3.65 27.38
CA GLU A 177 -18.93 4.29 26.19
C GLU A 177 -18.02 3.32 25.41
N PHE A 178 -17.15 2.59 26.13
CA PHE A 178 -16.24 1.61 25.53
C PHE A 178 -16.99 0.45 24.87
N THR A 179 -17.93 -0.18 25.56
CA THR A 179 -18.70 -1.31 25.00
C THR A 179 -19.53 -0.88 23.80
N SER A 180 -20.15 0.31 23.85
CA SER A 180 -20.84 0.89 22.69
C SER A 180 -19.90 1.10 21.51
N TYR A 181 -18.69 1.60 21.77
CA TYR A 181 -17.65 1.79 20.76
C TYR A 181 -17.21 0.45 20.13
N VAL A 182 -17.16 -0.62 20.92
CA VAL A 182 -16.85 -1.99 20.45
C VAL A 182 -17.96 -2.53 19.57
N TYR A 183 -19.22 -2.46 20.00
CA TYR A 183 -20.36 -3.03 19.27
C TYR A 183 -20.60 -2.33 17.92
N GLU A 184 -20.39 -1.01 17.85
CA GLU A 184 -20.46 -0.26 16.59
C GLU A 184 -19.46 -0.77 15.55
N ARG A 185 -18.28 -1.24 15.99
CA ARG A 185 -17.16 -1.65 15.12
C ARG A 185 -17.03 -3.17 14.98
N THR A 186 -17.80 -3.91 15.76
CA THR A 186 -17.77 -5.38 15.84
C THR A 186 -19.18 -5.94 16.04
N PRO A 187 -20.03 -5.93 15.00
CA PRO A 187 -21.40 -6.44 15.10
C PRO A 187 -21.45 -7.90 15.58
N GLU A 188 -20.39 -8.67 15.32
CA GLU A 188 -20.29 -10.08 15.72
C GLU A 188 -20.20 -10.28 17.23
N ILE A 189 -19.89 -9.23 18.00
CA ILE A 189 -19.70 -9.27 19.46
C ILE A 189 -20.79 -8.45 20.14
N SER A 190 -21.39 -9.03 21.17
CA SER A 190 -22.37 -8.39 22.04
C SER A 190 -22.16 -8.79 23.49
N ASP A 191 -22.74 -8.04 24.42
CA ASP A 191 -22.84 -8.40 25.84
C ASP A 191 -21.48 -8.75 26.49
N LEU A 192 -20.52 -7.84 26.35
CA LEU A 192 -19.24 -7.90 27.06
C LEU A 192 -19.48 -7.77 28.56
N GLU A 193 -18.97 -8.74 29.32
CA GLU A 193 -19.02 -8.77 30.78
C GLU A 193 -17.67 -9.13 31.37
N LEU A 194 -17.17 -8.30 32.28
CA LEU A 194 -15.92 -8.56 33.00
C LEU A 194 -16.21 -9.02 34.43
N HIS A 195 -15.68 -10.18 34.79
CA HIS A 195 -15.83 -10.80 36.11
C HIS A 195 -14.46 -10.92 36.77
N ARG A 196 -14.40 -10.62 38.07
CA ARG A 196 -13.20 -10.84 38.90
C ARG A 196 -13.50 -11.91 39.93
N ALA A 197 -12.70 -12.96 39.97
CA ALA A 197 -12.85 -14.05 40.92
C ALA A 197 -12.23 -13.67 42.29
N ILE A 198 -12.93 -12.83 43.06
CA ILE A 198 -12.44 -12.38 44.37
C ILE A 198 -12.41 -13.55 45.36
N GLY A 199 -11.24 -13.80 45.97
CA GLY A 199 -11.08 -14.80 47.03
C GLY A 199 -10.73 -16.21 46.56
N THR A 200 -10.44 -16.40 45.27
CA THR A 200 -9.77 -17.61 44.75
C THR A 200 -8.24 -17.50 44.96
N PRO A 201 -7.48 -18.61 44.87
CA PRO A 201 -6.02 -18.58 44.96
C PRO A 201 -5.36 -17.67 43.91
N ASP A 202 -6.03 -17.45 42.78
CA ASP A 202 -5.46 -16.80 41.60
C ASP A 202 -5.90 -15.32 41.44
N ASP A 203 -6.98 -14.87 42.10
CA ASP A 203 -7.56 -13.50 42.03
C ASP A 203 -7.51 -12.93 40.60
N ASP A 204 -8.07 -13.70 39.67
CA ASP A 204 -7.98 -13.51 38.23
C ASP A 204 -9.28 -12.93 37.62
N PHE A 205 -9.18 -12.58 36.35
CA PHE A 205 -10.25 -11.99 35.57
C PHE A 205 -10.71 -12.90 34.43
N ASP A 206 -12.02 -12.97 34.26
CA ASP A 206 -12.68 -13.55 33.09
C ASP A 206 -13.42 -12.45 32.32
N LEU A 207 -13.20 -12.37 31.00
CA LEU A 207 -13.93 -11.46 30.13
C LEU A 207 -14.80 -12.28 29.17
N PHE A 208 -16.12 -12.22 29.38
CA PHE A 208 -17.10 -12.93 28.57
C PHE A 208 -17.69 -12.04 27.48
N TYR A 209 -18.06 -12.66 26.37
CA TYR A 209 -18.85 -12.04 25.30
C TYR A 209 -19.86 -13.02 24.71
N LYS A 210 -20.87 -12.51 24.01
CA LYS A 210 -21.85 -13.27 23.23
C LYS A 210 -21.68 -12.99 21.73
N GLU A 211 -21.78 -14.04 20.91
CA GLU A 211 -21.82 -13.90 19.45
C GLU A 211 -23.23 -13.56 18.97
N GLU A 212 -23.37 -12.67 17.99
CA GLU A 212 -24.67 -12.32 17.44
C GLU A 212 -25.41 -13.57 16.90
N GLY A 213 -26.64 -13.79 17.37
CA GLY A 213 -27.44 -14.98 17.04
C GLY A 213 -27.19 -16.21 17.92
N ASN A 214 -26.22 -16.17 18.85
CA ASN A 214 -25.95 -17.25 19.79
C ASN A 214 -26.06 -16.75 21.24
N ARG A 215 -26.81 -17.48 22.08
CA ARG A 215 -27.04 -17.09 23.49
C ARG A 215 -25.95 -17.56 24.45
N ARG A 216 -24.92 -18.27 23.97
CA ARG A 216 -23.87 -18.83 24.83
C ARG A 216 -22.75 -17.82 25.03
N GLU A 217 -22.40 -17.62 26.29
CA GLU A 217 -21.23 -16.85 26.71
C GLU A 217 -19.95 -17.59 26.37
N ARG A 218 -18.94 -16.84 25.94
CA ARG A 218 -17.59 -17.34 25.66
C ARG A 218 -16.57 -16.41 26.31
N GLU A 219 -15.56 -16.99 26.94
CA GLU A 219 -14.44 -16.23 27.49
C GLU A 219 -13.49 -15.81 26.35
N ILE A 220 -12.96 -14.59 26.41
CA ILE A 220 -12.17 -13.98 25.34
C ILE A 220 -10.86 -14.72 25.04
N GLY A 221 -10.22 -15.29 26.06
CA GLY A 221 -8.99 -16.08 25.95
C GLY A 221 -9.18 -17.38 25.16
N TRP A 222 -10.42 -17.87 25.04
CA TRP A 222 -10.75 -19.02 24.17
C TRP A 222 -11.16 -18.60 22.75
N ALA A 223 -11.32 -17.30 22.50
CA ALA A 223 -11.56 -16.79 21.16
C ALA A 223 -10.26 -16.82 20.33
N GLY A 224 -10.38 -16.81 19.00
CA GLY A 224 -9.19 -16.72 18.14
C GLY A 224 -8.41 -15.42 18.37
N ASP A 225 -7.08 -15.51 18.29
CA ASP A 225 -6.12 -14.41 18.53
C ASP A 225 -6.53 -13.07 17.88
N GLY A 226 -7.09 -13.12 16.67
CA GLY A 226 -7.55 -11.94 15.94
C GLY A 226 -8.63 -11.14 16.68
N ILE A 227 -9.58 -11.81 17.36
CA ILE A 227 -10.62 -11.13 18.16
C ILE A 227 -10.00 -10.53 19.42
N GLN A 228 -9.12 -11.26 20.09
CA GLN A 228 -8.44 -10.78 21.29
C GLN A 228 -7.64 -9.50 21.01
N ILE A 229 -6.90 -9.48 19.91
CA ILE A 229 -6.08 -8.33 19.50
C ILE A 229 -6.96 -7.19 18.98
N TRP A 230 -8.05 -7.50 18.29
CA TRP A 230 -9.02 -6.52 17.85
C TRP A 230 -9.64 -5.75 19.02
N LEU A 231 -10.10 -6.43 20.09
CA LEU A 231 -10.63 -5.77 21.28
C LEU A 231 -9.57 -4.93 22.00
N GLN A 232 -8.34 -5.42 22.12
CA GLN A 232 -7.22 -4.64 22.67
C GLN A 232 -6.96 -3.38 21.83
N ALA A 233 -6.97 -3.48 20.51
CA ALA A 233 -6.81 -2.34 19.61
C ALA A 233 -7.91 -1.30 19.83
N LEU A 234 -9.17 -1.73 19.86
CA LEU A 234 -10.30 -0.84 20.11
C LEU A 234 -10.21 -0.15 21.47
N TYR A 235 -9.80 -0.86 22.52
CA TYR A 235 -9.58 -0.26 23.83
C TYR A 235 -8.49 0.81 23.80
N HIS A 236 -7.35 0.54 23.16
CA HIS A 236 -6.29 1.53 23.07
C HIS A 236 -6.71 2.75 22.25
N LEU A 237 -7.47 2.57 21.16
CA LEU A 237 -7.98 3.69 20.36
C LEU A 237 -9.00 4.51 21.13
N TRP A 238 -9.95 3.85 21.79
CA TRP A 238 -10.96 4.52 22.62
C TRP A 238 -10.31 5.26 23.81
N SER A 239 -9.40 4.61 24.53
CA SER A 239 -8.72 5.20 25.69
C SER A 239 -7.85 6.40 25.32
N ASN A 240 -7.31 6.43 24.09
CA ASN A 240 -6.47 7.51 23.58
C ASN A 240 -7.18 8.42 22.57
N ARG A 241 -8.52 8.42 22.51
CA ARG A 241 -9.31 9.19 21.53
C ARG A 241 -9.10 10.71 21.59
N ASN A 242 -8.65 11.21 22.74
CA ASN A 242 -8.37 12.64 22.96
C ASN A 242 -6.94 13.06 22.58
N ALA A 243 -6.03 12.11 22.33
CA ALA A 243 -4.67 12.46 21.94
C ALA A 243 -4.64 13.03 20.52
N THR A 244 -3.79 14.03 20.26
CA THR A 244 -3.68 14.65 18.94
C THR A 244 -2.97 13.75 17.94
N VAL A 245 -2.03 12.93 18.43
CA VAL A 245 -1.22 12.00 17.62
C VAL A 245 -1.30 10.61 18.23
N ALA A 246 -1.49 9.58 17.40
CA ALA A 246 -1.35 8.17 17.81
C ALA A 246 -0.21 7.50 17.04
N ILE A 247 0.62 6.74 17.76
CA ILE A 247 1.73 5.97 17.21
C ILE A 247 1.43 4.49 17.37
N LEU A 248 1.42 3.74 16.26
CA LEU A 248 1.16 2.29 16.24
C LEU A 248 2.27 1.55 15.49
N ASP A 249 2.64 0.37 15.96
CA ASP A 249 3.65 -0.47 15.31
C ASP A 249 3.05 -1.83 15.04
N GLU A 250 2.95 -2.17 13.76
CA GLU A 250 2.44 -3.44 13.27
C GLU A 250 1.11 -3.86 13.92
N PRO A 251 0.08 -2.98 13.92
CA PRO A 251 -1.18 -3.29 14.58
C PRO A 251 -2.01 -4.37 13.84
N ASP A 252 -1.51 -4.88 12.71
CA ASP A 252 -2.12 -5.85 11.82
C ASP A 252 -1.67 -7.31 12.01
N VAL A 253 -0.60 -7.58 12.79
CA VAL A 253 0.16 -8.86 12.79
C VAL A 253 -0.62 -10.14 13.12
N PHE A 254 -1.84 -10.03 13.64
CA PHE A 254 -2.71 -11.18 13.92
C PHE A 254 -4.16 -10.99 13.43
N LEU A 255 -4.42 -9.90 12.73
CA LEU A 255 -5.75 -9.57 12.26
C LEU A 255 -5.99 -10.21 10.89
N HIS A 256 -7.15 -10.84 10.70
CA HIS A 256 -7.61 -11.25 9.38
C HIS A 256 -7.76 -10.01 8.47
N PRO A 257 -7.57 -10.10 7.14
CA PRO A 257 -7.71 -8.97 6.21
C PRO A 257 -8.91 -8.06 6.43
N ASP A 258 -10.09 -8.63 6.76
CA ASP A 258 -11.28 -7.83 7.05
C ASP A 258 -11.16 -7.00 8.33
N LEU A 259 -10.57 -7.56 9.39
CA LEU A 259 -10.29 -6.83 10.63
C LEU A 259 -9.20 -5.76 10.41
N GLN A 260 -8.20 -6.04 9.57
CA GLN A 260 -7.20 -5.03 9.18
C GLN A 260 -7.88 -3.83 8.49
N ARG A 261 -8.81 -4.07 7.55
CA ARG A 261 -9.57 -2.98 6.89
C ARG A 261 -10.43 -2.20 7.88
N ARG A 262 -11.13 -2.88 8.79
CA ARG A 262 -11.93 -2.22 9.83
C ARG A 262 -11.05 -1.39 10.76
N LEU A 263 -9.87 -1.90 11.12
CA LEU A 263 -8.88 -1.16 11.90
C LEU A 263 -8.45 0.11 11.18
N ALA A 264 -8.10 -0.01 9.90
CA ALA A 264 -7.68 1.12 9.06
C ALA A 264 -8.74 2.21 9.01
N ARG A 265 -9.99 1.85 8.72
CA ARG A 265 -11.11 2.81 8.71
C ARG A 265 -11.30 3.49 10.07
N THR A 266 -11.14 2.75 11.15
CA THR A 266 -11.21 3.30 12.51
C THR A 266 -10.08 4.29 12.77
N LEU A 267 -8.86 3.97 12.34
CA LEU A 267 -7.66 4.81 12.51
C LEU A 267 -7.64 6.06 11.64
N PHE A 268 -8.23 5.99 10.44
CA PHE A 268 -8.14 7.05 9.43
C PHE A 268 -9.37 7.98 9.37
N SER A 269 -10.50 7.57 9.96
CA SER A 269 -11.71 8.41 10.01
C SER A 269 -11.69 9.48 11.10
N GLY A 270 -10.78 9.40 12.06
CA GLY A 270 -10.69 10.33 13.19
C GLY A 270 -9.94 11.63 12.86
N SER A 271 -10.06 12.63 13.74
CA SER A 271 -9.29 13.89 13.68
C SER A 271 -7.85 13.76 14.20
N GLN A 272 -7.48 12.58 14.70
CA GLN A 272 -6.17 12.28 15.25
C GLN A 272 -5.16 11.99 14.13
N GLN A 273 -3.94 12.55 14.24
CA GLN A 273 -2.86 12.19 13.32
C GLN A 273 -2.32 10.80 13.67
N THR A 274 -2.51 9.84 12.77
CA THR A 274 -2.03 8.47 12.96
C THR A 274 -0.68 8.25 12.27
N ILE A 275 0.35 7.91 13.05
CA ILE A 275 1.66 7.48 12.57
C ILE A 275 1.79 5.98 12.85
N LEU A 276 1.73 5.17 11.79
CA LEU A 276 1.85 3.71 11.93
C LEU A 276 2.88 3.12 10.98
N ALA A 277 3.53 2.03 11.38
CA ALA A 277 4.28 1.14 10.50
C ALA A 277 3.49 -0.15 10.34
N THR A 278 3.43 -0.63 9.10
CA THR A 278 2.70 -1.84 8.77
C THR A 278 3.32 -2.53 7.57
N HIS A 279 3.09 -3.84 7.50
CA HIS A 279 3.33 -4.65 6.31
C HIS A 279 2.03 -5.01 5.60
N SER A 280 0.88 -4.75 6.22
CA SER A 280 -0.43 -4.99 5.66
C SER A 280 -0.70 -4.08 4.48
N ILE A 281 -0.97 -4.75 3.37
CA ILE A 281 -1.47 -4.15 2.14
C ILE A 281 -2.90 -3.64 2.36
N GLU A 282 -3.70 -4.34 3.17
CA GLU A 282 -5.08 -3.96 3.47
C GLU A 282 -5.16 -2.63 4.22
N MET A 283 -4.22 -2.41 5.14
CA MET A 283 -4.04 -1.12 5.83
C MET A 283 -3.66 -0.01 4.85
N LEU A 284 -2.76 -0.29 3.89
CA LEU A 284 -2.36 0.68 2.86
C LEU A 284 -3.50 1.02 1.90
N ALA A 285 -4.35 0.04 1.58
CA ALA A 285 -5.46 0.23 0.64
C ALA A 285 -6.53 1.21 1.15
N GLU A 286 -6.66 1.36 2.47
CA GLU A 286 -7.59 2.31 3.09
C GLU A 286 -6.94 3.68 3.39
N ALA A 287 -5.62 3.82 3.18
CA ALA A 287 -4.89 5.04 3.50
C ALA A 287 -5.05 6.12 2.40
N GLU A 288 -5.10 7.40 2.80
CA GLU A 288 -5.18 8.51 1.86
C GLU A 288 -3.96 8.57 0.91
N PRO A 289 -4.14 8.89 -0.38
CA PRO A 289 -3.03 9.03 -1.31
C PRO A 289 -1.96 10.02 -0.83
N GLY A 290 -0.69 9.59 -0.85
CA GLY A 290 0.44 10.41 -0.39
C GLY A 290 0.67 10.44 1.13
N SER A 291 -0.16 9.76 1.92
CA SER A 291 0.04 9.56 3.37
C SER A 291 1.10 8.49 3.70
N ALA A 292 1.51 7.71 2.70
CA ALA A 292 2.56 6.70 2.80
C ALA A 292 3.97 7.31 2.65
N ALA A 293 4.89 6.88 3.52
CA ALA A 293 6.30 7.17 3.44
C ALA A 293 7.08 5.86 3.31
N TRP A 294 7.77 5.72 2.18
CA TRP A 294 8.65 4.61 1.87
C TRP A 294 10.01 4.79 2.56
N ILE A 295 10.34 3.84 3.41
CA ILE A 295 11.60 3.75 4.13
C ILE A 295 12.52 2.78 3.39
N ASP A 296 13.74 3.22 3.13
CA ASP A 296 14.80 2.44 2.50
C ASP A 296 16.14 2.73 3.19
N ARG A 297 16.75 1.69 3.75
CA ARG A 297 18.05 1.79 4.46
C ARG A 297 19.20 2.29 3.56
N SER A 298 19.07 2.17 2.24
CA SER A 298 20.07 2.67 1.29
C SER A 298 19.99 4.19 1.05
N ARG A 299 18.94 4.85 1.56
CA ARG A 299 18.67 6.27 1.33
C ARG A 299 18.71 7.07 2.63
N ARG A 300 19.09 8.34 2.52
CA ARG A 300 19.12 9.30 3.64
C ARG A 300 17.75 9.92 3.95
N SER A 301 16.78 9.77 3.04
CA SER A 301 15.45 10.35 3.17
C SER A 301 14.39 9.36 2.69
N ALA A 302 13.26 9.34 3.40
CA ALA A 302 12.08 8.61 2.97
C ALA A 302 11.47 9.24 1.69
N GLU A 303 10.90 8.42 0.84
CA GLU A 303 10.17 8.87 -0.35
C GLU A 303 8.67 8.78 -0.07
N ARG A 304 7.87 9.78 -0.49
CA ARG A 304 6.41 9.67 -0.46
C ARG A 304 5.90 9.29 -1.85
N PRO A 305 5.41 8.06 -2.06
CA PRO A 305 4.79 7.69 -3.33
C PRO A 305 3.57 8.59 -3.59
N LYS A 306 3.44 9.08 -4.82
CA LYS A 306 2.30 9.91 -5.22
C LYS A 306 1.16 9.04 -5.76
N GLY A 307 -0.08 9.35 -5.41
CA GLY A 307 -1.26 8.59 -5.85
C GLY A 307 -1.21 7.12 -5.42
N ASP A 308 -1.69 6.22 -6.28
CA ASP A 308 -1.68 4.77 -6.07
C ASP A 308 -0.28 4.12 -6.15
N GLY A 309 0.78 4.92 -6.33
CA GLY A 309 2.15 4.45 -6.45
C GLY A 309 2.64 3.64 -5.24
N ALA A 310 2.08 3.86 -4.04
CA ALA A 310 2.42 3.10 -2.85
C ALA A 310 1.93 1.64 -2.95
N LEU A 311 0.70 1.44 -3.42
CA LEU A 311 0.09 0.11 -3.62
C LEU A 311 0.78 -0.64 -4.75
N ALA A 312 1.07 0.04 -5.86
CA ALA A 312 1.82 -0.54 -6.97
C ALA A 312 3.25 -0.95 -6.56
N LEU A 313 3.93 -0.14 -5.72
CA LEU A 313 5.27 -0.43 -5.22
C LEU A 313 5.29 -1.63 -4.25
N MET A 314 4.29 -1.77 -3.38
CA MET A 314 4.15 -2.93 -2.49
C MET A 314 3.73 -4.19 -3.25
N GLY A 315 2.75 -4.10 -4.16
CA GLY A 315 2.30 -5.22 -5.00
C GLY A 315 3.39 -5.80 -5.90
N ARG A 316 4.28 -4.96 -6.46
CA ARG A 316 5.42 -5.39 -7.28
C ARG A 316 6.48 -6.20 -6.52
N ARG A 317 6.60 -6.05 -5.19
CA ARG A 317 7.59 -6.77 -4.38
C ARG A 317 7.00 -7.88 -3.50
N LEU A 318 5.70 -7.86 -3.23
CA LEU A 318 5.00 -8.89 -2.45
C LEU A 318 4.26 -9.93 -3.31
N GLY A 319 4.21 -9.75 -4.64
CA GLY A 319 3.67 -10.76 -5.57
C GLY A 319 2.14 -10.87 -5.60
N SER A 320 1.41 -9.99 -4.90
CA SER A 320 -0.04 -10.10 -4.65
C SER A 320 -0.92 -9.08 -5.39
N GLY A 321 -0.49 -8.59 -6.57
CA GLY A 321 -1.26 -7.61 -7.36
C GLY A 321 -2.71 -8.02 -7.68
N TYR A 322 -3.00 -9.32 -7.66
CA TYR A 322 -4.33 -9.88 -7.91
C TYR A 322 -5.32 -9.69 -6.74
N GLU A 323 -4.92 -10.00 -5.50
CA GLU A 323 -5.79 -9.91 -4.30
C GLU A 323 -6.22 -8.46 -4.01
N LEU A 324 -5.33 -7.51 -4.32
CA LEU A 324 -5.52 -6.07 -4.26
C LEU A 324 -6.64 -5.53 -5.16
N GLY A 325 -6.68 -6.01 -6.40
CA GLY A 325 -7.72 -5.62 -7.35
C GLY A 325 -9.10 -6.12 -6.92
N VAL A 326 -9.16 -7.35 -6.39
CA VAL A 326 -10.39 -8.01 -5.99
C VAL A 326 -11.06 -7.30 -4.80
N GLY A 327 -10.31 -6.89 -3.77
CA GLY A 327 -10.86 -6.16 -2.61
C GLY A 327 -11.49 -4.81 -2.98
N ARG A 328 -10.90 -4.09 -3.95
CA ARG A 328 -11.46 -2.85 -4.50
C ARG A 328 -12.65 -3.12 -5.43
N ALA A 329 -12.57 -4.19 -6.22
CA ALA A 329 -13.63 -4.64 -7.14
C ALA A 329 -14.94 -4.98 -6.42
N LEU A 330 -14.89 -5.48 -5.18
CA LEU A 330 -16.06 -5.75 -4.35
C LEU A 330 -16.82 -4.48 -3.91
N ARG A 331 -16.16 -3.31 -3.96
CA ARG A 331 -16.74 -2.02 -3.50
C ARG A 331 -17.06 -1.07 -4.63
N SER A 332 -16.50 -1.30 -5.82
CA SER A 332 -16.81 -0.52 -7.02
C SER A 332 -18.02 -1.07 -7.74
N ARG A 333 -18.88 -0.19 -8.27
CA ARG A 333 -19.97 -0.59 -9.17
C ARG A 333 -19.46 -1.14 -10.50
N THR A 334 -18.23 -0.80 -10.88
CA THR A 334 -17.61 -1.19 -12.13
C THR A 334 -16.17 -1.65 -11.89
N THR A 335 -15.82 -2.82 -12.44
CA THR A 335 -14.51 -3.45 -12.31
C THR A 335 -13.91 -3.70 -13.68
N LEU A 336 -12.68 -3.24 -13.89
CA LEU A 336 -11.90 -3.41 -15.11
C LEU A 336 -10.78 -4.43 -14.91
N PHE A 337 -10.85 -5.55 -15.60
CA PHE A 337 -9.77 -6.53 -15.66
C PHE A 337 -8.81 -6.19 -16.79
N VAL A 338 -7.52 -6.17 -16.50
CA VAL A 338 -6.44 -5.86 -17.46
C VAL A 338 -5.32 -6.90 -17.35
N GLU A 339 -4.60 -7.21 -18.43
CA GLU A 339 -3.54 -8.23 -18.38
C GLU A 339 -2.27 -7.75 -17.67
N GLY A 340 -2.01 -6.44 -17.67
CA GLY A 340 -0.81 -5.84 -17.06
C GLY A 340 -1.04 -4.46 -16.44
N ASP A 341 -0.09 -3.55 -16.69
CA ASP A 341 -0.07 -2.16 -16.18
C ASP A 341 -0.80 -1.21 -17.16
N ASP A 342 -1.91 -1.68 -17.73
CA ASP A 342 -2.61 -1.01 -18.84
C ASP A 342 -3.49 0.14 -18.38
N ALA A 343 -4.01 0.07 -17.15
CA ALA A 343 -4.95 1.05 -16.62
C ALA A 343 -4.41 2.49 -16.64
N PRO A 344 -3.15 2.77 -16.23
CA PRO A 344 -2.56 4.10 -16.39
C PRO A 344 -2.47 4.59 -17.85
N ILE A 345 -2.21 3.67 -18.80
CA ILE A 345 -2.15 3.99 -20.24
C ILE A 345 -3.54 4.42 -20.72
N LEU A 346 -4.56 3.64 -20.38
CA LEU A 346 -5.96 3.93 -20.70
C LEU A 346 -6.41 5.27 -20.09
N ALA A 347 -6.06 5.54 -18.84
CA ALA A 347 -6.39 6.81 -18.18
C ALA A 347 -5.72 8.01 -18.87
N HIS A 348 -4.47 7.86 -19.33
CA HIS A 348 -3.79 8.90 -20.12
C HIS A 348 -4.50 9.15 -21.45
N LEU A 349 -4.87 8.10 -22.18
CA LEU A 349 -5.57 8.20 -23.46
C LEU A 349 -6.98 8.76 -23.30
N ALA A 350 -7.72 8.34 -22.28
CA ALA A 350 -9.05 8.85 -21.92
C ALA A 350 -9.05 10.37 -21.71
N ARG A 351 -8.02 10.87 -21.00
CA ARG A 351 -7.83 12.32 -20.80
C ARG A 351 -7.62 13.09 -22.10
N ARG A 352 -7.04 12.46 -23.13
CA ARG A 352 -6.85 13.11 -24.45
C ARG A 352 -8.15 13.27 -25.21
N VAL A 353 -9.11 12.36 -25.01
CA VAL A 353 -10.39 12.33 -25.72
C VAL A 353 -11.56 12.87 -24.90
N GLY A 354 -11.30 13.39 -23.70
CA GLY A 354 -12.32 14.05 -22.86
C GLY A 354 -13.16 13.10 -21.99
N LEU A 355 -12.78 11.83 -21.88
CA LEU A 355 -13.49 10.81 -21.09
C LEU A 355 -12.95 10.82 -19.66
N MET A 356 -13.57 11.62 -18.79
CA MET A 356 -13.01 11.94 -17.47
C MET A 356 -13.33 10.88 -16.42
N ALA A 357 -14.41 10.11 -16.56
CA ALA A 357 -14.71 9.04 -15.60
C ALA A 357 -13.71 7.88 -15.72
N VAL A 358 -13.22 7.58 -16.93
CA VAL A 358 -12.10 6.66 -17.15
C VAL A 358 -10.76 7.31 -16.75
N ALA A 359 -10.60 8.62 -16.94
CA ALA A 359 -9.35 9.31 -16.60
C ALA A 359 -9.14 9.55 -15.09
N SER A 360 -10.22 9.63 -14.32
CA SER A 360 -10.27 9.62 -12.86
C SER A 360 -10.47 8.17 -12.42
N SER A 361 -9.35 7.48 -12.19
CA SER A 361 -9.29 6.08 -11.77
C SER A 361 -10.03 5.79 -10.46
N ASP A 362 -10.64 6.79 -9.82
CA ASP A 362 -11.44 6.71 -8.60
C ASP A 362 -12.80 6.05 -8.83
N SER A 363 -13.32 6.10 -10.06
CA SER A 363 -14.70 5.70 -10.39
C SER A 363 -14.89 4.20 -10.69
N TYR A 364 -13.80 3.43 -10.76
CA TYR A 364 -13.82 1.99 -11.05
C TYR A 364 -12.60 1.28 -10.44
N ALA A 365 -12.73 0.00 -10.11
CA ALA A 365 -11.60 -0.82 -9.66
C ALA A 365 -10.86 -1.44 -10.85
N THR A 366 -9.55 -1.63 -10.72
CA THR A 366 -8.71 -2.32 -11.71
C THR A 366 -8.15 -3.60 -11.13
N VAL A 367 -8.27 -4.72 -11.85
CA VAL A 367 -7.77 -6.03 -11.42
C VAL A 367 -6.82 -6.58 -12.47
N PRO A 368 -5.53 -6.80 -12.14
CA PRO A 368 -4.61 -7.43 -13.07
C PRO A 368 -4.90 -8.93 -13.16
N LEU A 369 -5.01 -9.47 -14.38
CA LEU A 369 -5.34 -10.89 -14.62
C LEU A 369 -4.16 -11.83 -14.33
N GLY A 370 -2.92 -11.33 -14.38
CA GLY A 370 -1.72 -12.11 -14.04
C GLY A 370 -1.47 -13.31 -14.96
N GLY A 371 -0.44 -14.11 -14.63
CA GLY A 371 -0.04 -15.29 -15.41
C GLY A 371 -0.87 -16.56 -15.19
N PHE A 372 -1.96 -16.48 -14.42
CA PHE A 372 -2.92 -17.60 -14.29
C PHE A 372 -3.73 -17.74 -15.58
N SER A 373 -4.49 -18.84 -15.75
CA SER A 373 -5.29 -19.02 -16.96
C SER A 373 -6.30 -17.88 -17.08
N ARG A 374 -5.99 -16.93 -17.96
CA ARG A 374 -6.59 -15.59 -18.08
C ARG A 374 -8.13 -15.60 -18.08
N ASN A 375 -8.72 -16.69 -18.57
CA ASN A 375 -10.15 -16.87 -18.71
C ASN A 375 -10.85 -17.42 -17.45
N SER A 376 -10.17 -18.20 -16.62
CA SER A 376 -10.79 -18.82 -15.41
C SER A 376 -11.01 -17.81 -14.31
N VAL A 377 -10.11 -16.85 -14.19
CA VAL A 377 -10.08 -15.83 -13.13
C VAL A 377 -11.19 -14.78 -13.32
N ALA A 378 -11.26 -14.18 -14.51
CA ALA A 378 -12.33 -13.24 -14.84
C ALA A 378 -13.71 -13.91 -14.85
N GLY A 379 -13.78 -15.14 -15.38
CA GLY A 379 -15.01 -15.92 -15.41
C GLY A 379 -15.52 -16.28 -14.00
N ALA A 380 -14.64 -16.83 -13.15
CA ALA A 380 -15.00 -17.18 -11.78
C ALA A 380 -15.38 -15.95 -10.95
N PHE A 381 -14.71 -14.80 -11.13
CA PHE A 381 -15.09 -13.56 -10.45
C PHE A 381 -16.48 -13.09 -10.87
N ALA A 382 -16.77 -13.05 -12.17
CA ALA A 382 -18.07 -12.63 -12.67
C ALA A 382 -19.19 -13.57 -12.21
N GLU A 383 -18.97 -14.89 -12.27
CA GLU A 383 -19.91 -15.90 -11.75
C GLU A 383 -20.13 -15.76 -10.24
N THR A 384 -19.07 -15.52 -9.47
CA THR A 384 -19.15 -15.34 -8.01
C THR A 384 -19.93 -14.08 -7.64
N MET A 385 -19.67 -12.95 -8.31
CA MET A 385 -20.42 -11.71 -8.05
C MET A 385 -21.90 -11.83 -8.42
N HIS A 386 -22.19 -12.50 -9.54
CA HIS A 386 -23.56 -12.80 -9.93
C HIS A 386 -24.26 -13.71 -8.91
N ALA A 387 -23.57 -14.74 -8.39
CA ALA A 387 -24.10 -15.64 -7.37
C ALA A 387 -24.34 -14.95 -6.01
N LEU A 388 -23.53 -13.95 -5.67
CA LEU A 388 -23.65 -13.14 -4.44
C LEU A 388 -24.73 -12.04 -4.53
N GLY A 389 -25.47 -11.95 -5.65
CA GLY A 389 -26.54 -10.97 -5.84
C GLY A 389 -26.06 -9.51 -5.97
N THR A 390 -24.75 -9.30 -6.14
CA THR A 390 -24.15 -7.98 -6.31
C THR A 390 -23.97 -7.69 -7.81
N GLN A 391 -24.61 -6.64 -8.32
CA GLN A 391 -24.43 -6.23 -9.73
C GLN A 391 -23.13 -5.43 -9.92
N VAL A 392 -21.97 -6.10 -9.80
CA VAL A 392 -20.69 -5.50 -10.21
C VAL A 392 -20.54 -5.64 -11.71
N ARG A 393 -20.51 -4.49 -12.41
CA ARG A 393 -20.34 -4.44 -13.86
C ARG A 393 -18.90 -4.76 -14.20
N THR A 394 -18.68 -5.90 -14.84
CA THR A 394 -17.35 -6.40 -15.15
C THR A 394 -16.99 -6.13 -16.62
N TYR A 395 -15.84 -5.50 -16.85
CA TYR A 395 -15.26 -5.31 -18.18
C TYR A 395 -13.86 -5.94 -18.21
N VAL A 396 -13.58 -6.78 -19.20
CA VAL A 396 -12.30 -7.49 -19.35
C VAL A 396 -11.60 -7.00 -20.60
N LEU A 397 -10.36 -6.53 -20.44
CA LEU A 397 -9.46 -6.16 -21.53
C LEU A 397 -8.36 -7.21 -21.65
N LEU A 398 -8.24 -7.77 -22.85
CA LEU A 398 -7.24 -8.76 -23.21
C LEU A 398 -6.39 -8.26 -24.37
N ASP A 399 -5.11 -8.62 -24.36
CA ASP A 399 -4.20 -8.35 -25.46
C ASP A 399 -4.53 -9.20 -26.69
N GLY A 400 -4.05 -8.76 -27.85
CA GLY A 400 -4.28 -9.45 -29.11
C GLY A 400 -3.55 -10.79 -29.21
N ASP A 401 -2.31 -10.86 -28.69
CA ASP A 401 -1.34 -11.97 -28.79
C ASP A 401 -1.35 -12.74 -30.12
N LEU A 402 -1.63 -12.04 -31.22
CA LEU A 402 -1.68 -12.62 -32.58
C LEU A 402 -2.70 -13.77 -32.73
N ARG A 403 -3.68 -13.88 -31.83
CA ARG A 403 -4.71 -14.92 -31.86
C ARG A 403 -5.49 -14.90 -33.17
N SER A 404 -5.79 -16.08 -33.70
CA SER A 404 -6.67 -16.23 -34.86
C SER A 404 -8.09 -15.77 -34.55
N THR A 405 -8.84 -15.45 -35.60
CA THR A 405 -10.25 -15.03 -35.50
C THR A 405 -11.12 -16.06 -34.78
N GLU A 406 -10.86 -17.34 -35.01
CA GLU A 406 -11.57 -18.44 -34.37
C GLU A 406 -11.31 -18.50 -32.86
N VAL A 407 -10.06 -18.36 -32.43
CA VAL A 407 -9.70 -18.40 -30.99
C VAL A 407 -10.22 -17.16 -30.28
N ARG A 408 -10.06 -15.97 -30.87
CA ARG A 408 -10.63 -14.73 -30.36
C ARG A 408 -12.13 -14.85 -30.10
N SER A 409 -12.88 -15.39 -31.08
CA SER A 409 -14.34 -15.54 -30.96
C SER A 409 -14.74 -16.51 -29.84
N ARG A 410 -13.94 -17.56 -29.61
CA ARG A 410 -14.19 -18.53 -28.52
C ARG A 410 -13.91 -17.96 -27.15
N GLU A 411 -12.83 -17.22 -26.97
CA GLU A 411 -12.49 -16.61 -25.68
C GLU A 411 -13.52 -15.54 -25.29
N ILE A 412 -13.89 -14.67 -26.24
CA ILE A 412 -14.95 -13.68 -26.05
C ILE A 412 -16.25 -14.39 -25.63
N ALA A 413 -16.70 -15.39 -26.39
CA ALA A 413 -17.93 -16.12 -26.06
C ALA A 413 -17.88 -16.83 -24.70
N THR A 414 -16.72 -17.33 -24.29
CA THR A 414 -16.54 -18.00 -23.00
C THR A 414 -16.69 -17.03 -21.83
N LEU A 415 -16.05 -15.87 -21.92
CA LEU A 415 -16.09 -14.84 -20.89
C LEU A 415 -17.42 -14.07 -20.87
N GLU A 416 -18.04 -13.84 -22.02
CA GLU A 416 -19.39 -13.27 -22.11
C GLU A 416 -20.45 -14.20 -21.51
N LYS A 417 -20.30 -15.52 -21.66
CA LYS A 417 -21.18 -16.50 -21.01
C LYS A 417 -21.10 -16.42 -19.48
N ALA A 418 -19.96 -16.02 -18.93
CA ALA A 418 -19.77 -15.78 -17.50
C ALA A 418 -20.32 -14.42 -17.03
N GLY A 419 -20.91 -13.61 -17.92
CA GLY A 419 -21.55 -12.34 -17.58
C GLY A 419 -20.64 -11.11 -17.65
N ALA A 420 -19.41 -11.25 -18.14
CA ALA A 420 -18.49 -10.12 -18.35
C ALA A 420 -18.65 -9.48 -19.73
N LYS A 421 -18.47 -8.15 -19.83
CA LYS A 421 -18.19 -7.50 -21.12
C LYS A 421 -16.72 -7.69 -21.45
N VAL A 422 -16.40 -8.05 -22.68
CA VAL A 422 -15.03 -8.40 -23.06
C VAL A 422 -14.61 -7.61 -24.29
N HIS A 423 -13.39 -7.10 -24.27
CA HIS A 423 -12.73 -6.60 -25.46
C HIS A 423 -11.33 -7.19 -25.57
N LEU A 424 -11.03 -7.71 -26.76
CA LEU A 424 -9.72 -8.23 -27.11
C LEU A 424 -9.12 -7.33 -28.18
N TRP A 425 -7.98 -6.70 -27.88
CA TRP A 425 -7.35 -5.71 -28.76
C TRP A 425 -7.00 -6.31 -30.12
N LYS A 426 -7.23 -5.60 -31.24
CA LYS A 426 -6.86 -6.09 -32.58
C LYS A 426 -5.34 -6.17 -32.79
N ARG A 427 -4.59 -5.25 -32.20
CA ARG A 427 -3.11 -5.25 -32.18
C ARG A 427 -2.58 -6.20 -31.11
N ARG A 428 -1.34 -6.66 -31.27
CA ARG A 428 -0.66 -7.64 -30.41
C ARG A 428 -0.73 -7.26 -28.94
N GLU A 429 -0.34 -6.03 -28.59
CA GLU A 429 -0.38 -5.47 -27.23
C GLU A 429 -1.05 -4.08 -27.25
N LEU A 430 -1.51 -3.57 -26.11
CA LEU A 430 -2.02 -2.19 -25.99
C LEU A 430 -0.98 -1.14 -26.41
N GLU A 431 0.30 -1.38 -26.11
CA GLU A 431 1.41 -0.49 -26.43
C GLU A 431 1.58 -0.27 -27.94
N ASN A 432 1.14 -1.21 -28.79
CA ASN A 432 1.17 -1.02 -30.23
C ASN A 432 0.33 0.17 -30.68
N TYR A 433 -0.69 0.59 -29.93
CA TYR A 433 -1.47 1.80 -30.22
C TYR A 433 -0.72 3.10 -29.92
N LEU A 434 0.40 3.03 -29.18
CA LEU A 434 1.21 4.19 -28.81
C LEU A 434 2.36 4.46 -29.79
N LEU A 435 2.60 3.57 -30.74
CA LEU A 435 3.58 3.72 -31.83
C LEU A 435 3.07 4.71 -32.89
N VAL A 436 2.87 5.96 -32.46
CA VAL A 436 2.34 7.05 -33.29
C VAL A 436 3.48 8.03 -33.60
N PRO A 437 3.78 8.33 -34.88
CA PRO A 437 4.89 9.22 -35.25
C PRO A 437 4.84 10.60 -34.59
N SER A 438 3.64 11.19 -34.46
CA SER A 438 3.44 12.49 -33.82
C SER A 438 3.78 12.47 -32.32
N ALA A 439 3.44 11.39 -31.61
CA ALA A 439 3.78 11.20 -30.21
C ALA A 439 5.28 10.98 -30.02
N ILE A 440 5.89 10.17 -30.88
CA ILE A 440 7.34 9.91 -30.88
C ILE A 440 8.11 11.23 -31.10
N ALA A 441 7.75 11.99 -32.14
CA ALA A 441 8.36 13.28 -32.45
C ALA A 441 8.33 14.25 -31.26
N LYS A 442 7.15 14.36 -30.61
CA LYS A 442 6.94 15.23 -29.46
C LYS A 442 7.75 14.83 -28.23
N VAL A 443 7.81 13.54 -27.90
CA VAL A 443 8.55 13.05 -26.71
C VAL A 443 10.06 13.12 -26.93
N ALA A 444 10.52 12.65 -28.08
CA ALA A 444 11.94 12.61 -28.42
C ALA A 444 12.54 14.00 -28.72
N GLY A 445 11.69 14.97 -29.10
CA GLY A 445 12.12 16.30 -29.50
C GLY A 445 12.73 16.33 -30.90
N ILE A 446 12.21 15.53 -31.83
CA ILE A 446 12.70 15.40 -33.20
C ILE A 446 11.62 15.81 -34.23
N PRO A 447 11.99 16.16 -35.47
CA PRO A 447 11.02 16.45 -36.53
C PRO A 447 10.10 15.26 -36.83
N LEU A 448 8.85 15.54 -37.25
CA LEU A 448 7.86 14.50 -37.54
C LEU A 448 8.33 13.51 -38.62
N GLY A 449 8.95 14.00 -39.70
CA GLY A 449 9.49 13.14 -40.76
C GLY A 449 10.55 12.17 -40.23
N ALA A 450 11.47 12.67 -39.39
CA ALA A 450 12.49 11.82 -38.77
C ALA A 450 11.88 10.75 -37.83
N ALA A 451 10.77 11.05 -37.15
CA ALA A 451 10.05 10.07 -36.35
C ALA A 451 9.32 9.02 -37.21
N GLN A 452 8.77 9.42 -38.36
CA GLN A 452 8.15 8.51 -39.32
C GLN A 452 9.18 7.53 -39.90
N ASP A 453 10.34 8.04 -40.32
CA ASP A 453 11.43 7.23 -40.87
C ASP A 453 11.96 6.25 -39.84
N LEU A 454 12.24 6.73 -38.61
CA LEU A 454 12.70 5.90 -37.51
C LEU A 454 11.71 4.78 -37.19
N LEU A 455 10.41 5.07 -37.16
CA LEU A 455 9.39 4.07 -36.90
C LEU A 455 9.34 3.04 -38.04
N ALA A 456 9.34 3.47 -39.31
CA ALA A 456 9.31 2.57 -40.45
C ALA A 456 10.53 1.62 -40.47
N GLU A 457 11.73 2.16 -40.25
CA GLU A 457 12.97 1.37 -40.13
C GLU A 457 12.91 0.39 -38.95
N THR A 458 12.27 0.78 -37.84
CA THR A 458 12.15 -0.08 -36.65
C THR A 458 11.20 -1.24 -36.91
N LEU A 459 10.09 -0.97 -37.60
CA LEU A 459 9.12 -1.99 -37.96
C LEU A 459 9.78 -3.04 -38.86
N GLU A 460 10.54 -2.64 -39.88
CA GLU A 460 11.24 -3.59 -40.75
C GLU A 460 12.27 -4.46 -40.00
N GLU A 461 13.02 -3.88 -39.05
CA GLU A 461 13.93 -4.68 -38.21
C GLU A 461 13.20 -5.70 -37.34
N GLY A 462 11.97 -5.37 -36.90
CA GLY A 462 11.12 -6.26 -36.11
C GLY A 462 10.48 -7.42 -36.91
N LYS A 463 10.63 -7.44 -38.25
CA LYS A 463 9.92 -8.39 -39.13
C LYS A 463 10.17 -9.85 -38.77
N SER A 464 11.43 -10.22 -38.54
CA SER A 464 11.80 -11.62 -38.25
C SER A 464 11.21 -12.11 -36.92
N GLU A 465 11.19 -11.25 -35.89
CA GLU A 465 10.58 -11.57 -34.60
C GLU A 465 9.07 -11.73 -34.74
N ALA A 466 8.41 -10.78 -35.42
CA ALA A 466 6.96 -10.81 -35.59
C ALA A 466 6.50 -12.06 -36.36
N MET A 467 7.27 -12.48 -37.37
CA MET A 467 6.98 -13.71 -38.13
C MET A 467 7.11 -14.94 -37.24
N LEU A 468 8.17 -15.02 -36.44
CA LEU A 468 8.38 -16.13 -35.50
C LEU A 468 7.27 -16.19 -34.43
N ALA A 469 6.85 -15.04 -33.91
CA ALA A 469 5.77 -14.93 -32.93
C ALA A 469 4.43 -15.43 -33.52
N LEU A 470 4.09 -15.02 -34.75
CA LEU A 470 2.86 -15.48 -35.41
C LEU A 470 2.88 -17.00 -35.65
N GLN A 471 4.00 -17.54 -36.12
CA GLN A 471 4.15 -18.98 -36.33
C GLN A 471 4.00 -19.76 -35.00
N THR A 472 4.62 -19.27 -33.94
CA THR A 472 4.51 -19.85 -32.59
C THR A 472 3.06 -19.84 -32.11
N ALA A 473 2.36 -18.71 -32.24
CA ALA A 473 0.95 -18.60 -31.87
C ALA A 473 0.09 -19.63 -32.62
N ARG A 474 0.29 -19.79 -33.94
CA ARG A 474 -0.46 -20.79 -34.72
C ARG A 474 -0.15 -22.23 -34.28
N ILE A 475 1.09 -22.54 -33.89
CA ILE A 475 1.46 -23.85 -33.32
C ILE A 475 0.76 -24.09 -31.98
N GLU A 476 0.72 -23.11 -31.09
CA GLU A 476 0.04 -23.21 -29.80
C GLU A 476 -1.47 -23.43 -29.99
N GLU A 477 -2.08 -22.73 -30.95
CA GLU A 477 -3.50 -22.90 -31.30
C GLU A 477 -3.84 -24.29 -31.86
N LYS A 478 -2.85 -25.01 -32.40
CA LYS A 478 -3.04 -26.40 -32.83
C LYS A 478 -3.23 -27.34 -31.63
N ALA A 479 -2.64 -27.04 -30.48
CA ALA A 479 -2.80 -27.85 -29.27
C ALA A 479 -4.21 -27.69 -28.64
N LEU A 480 -4.94 -26.62 -29.01
CA LEU A 480 -6.32 -26.39 -28.56
C LEU A 480 -7.29 -27.33 -29.29
N LYS A 481 -7.99 -28.18 -28.54
CA LYS A 481 -8.99 -29.10 -29.09
C LYS A 481 -10.12 -28.33 -29.80
N GLY A 482 -10.49 -28.81 -30.98
CA GLY A 482 -11.62 -28.31 -31.76
C GLY A 482 -11.32 -27.09 -32.66
N THR A 483 -10.09 -26.57 -32.73
CA THR A 483 -9.73 -25.53 -33.72
C THR A 483 -9.52 -26.14 -35.11
N LYS A 484 -9.66 -25.34 -36.19
CA LYS A 484 -9.30 -25.80 -37.56
C LYS A 484 -7.82 -26.18 -37.68
N ALA A 485 -6.97 -25.65 -36.78
CA ALA A 485 -5.54 -25.96 -36.72
C ALA A 485 -5.26 -27.37 -36.17
N ALA A 486 -6.11 -27.91 -35.29
CA ALA A 486 -5.91 -29.21 -34.64
C ALA A 486 -5.78 -30.40 -35.62
N GLY A 487 -6.46 -30.32 -36.78
CA GLY A 487 -6.41 -31.35 -37.82
C GLY A 487 -5.35 -31.15 -38.91
N ARG A 488 -4.59 -30.05 -38.90
CA ARG A 488 -3.63 -29.74 -39.99
C ARG A 488 -2.23 -30.31 -39.72
N ALA A 489 -1.59 -30.81 -40.78
CA ALA A 489 -0.18 -31.19 -40.72
C ALA A 489 0.69 -29.96 -40.34
N PRO A 490 1.74 -30.12 -39.50
CA PRO A 490 2.57 -29.00 -39.03
C PRO A 490 3.14 -28.12 -40.16
N LYS A 491 3.59 -28.76 -41.25
CA LYS A 491 4.14 -28.05 -42.43
C LYS A 491 3.11 -27.15 -43.10
N THR A 492 1.87 -27.63 -43.26
CA THR A 492 0.78 -26.87 -43.89
C THR A 492 0.33 -25.71 -43.01
N LEU A 493 0.34 -25.87 -41.69
CA LEU A 493 0.05 -24.81 -40.74
C LEU A 493 1.09 -23.69 -40.80
N LEU A 494 2.39 -24.04 -40.81
CA LEU A 494 3.48 -23.08 -40.93
C LEU A 494 3.46 -22.33 -42.26
N SER A 495 3.19 -23.03 -43.37
CA SER A 495 3.07 -22.39 -44.69
C SER A 495 1.93 -21.37 -44.71
N ALA A 496 0.76 -21.72 -44.17
CA ALA A 496 -0.38 -20.81 -44.07
C ALA A 496 -0.09 -19.61 -43.16
N ALA A 497 0.66 -19.81 -42.06
CA ALA A 497 1.07 -18.72 -41.17
C ALA A 497 2.02 -17.73 -41.87
N VAL A 498 2.89 -18.20 -42.77
CA VAL A 498 3.77 -17.33 -43.58
C VAL A 498 2.95 -16.51 -44.58
N GLU A 499 1.98 -17.12 -45.24
CA GLU A 499 1.07 -16.41 -46.17
C GLU A 499 0.25 -15.33 -45.43
N GLU A 500 -0.30 -15.69 -44.27
CA GLU A 500 -1.01 -14.77 -43.36
C GLU A 500 -0.10 -13.60 -42.94
N PHE A 501 1.13 -13.91 -42.48
CA PHE A 501 2.10 -12.90 -42.09
C PHE A 501 2.39 -11.91 -43.23
N ASN A 502 2.67 -12.42 -44.43
CA ASN A 502 3.02 -11.58 -45.57
C ASN A 502 1.85 -10.68 -45.99
N ALA A 503 0.62 -11.16 -45.91
CA ALA A 503 -0.58 -10.37 -46.20
C ALA A 503 -0.76 -9.22 -45.20
N GLU A 504 -0.63 -9.48 -43.89
CA GLU A 504 -0.73 -8.46 -42.86
C GLU A 504 0.47 -7.48 -42.91
N TRP A 505 1.70 -7.99 -43.09
CA TRP A 505 2.93 -7.18 -43.13
C TRP A 505 3.02 -6.23 -44.33
N ALA A 506 2.17 -6.40 -45.36
CA ALA A 506 2.16 -5.55 -46.55
C ALA A 506 1.75 -4.10 -46.25
N SER A 507 1.00 -3.86 -45.17
CA SER A 507 0.50 -2.53 -44.80
C SER A 507 1.14 -2.00 -43.52
N ILE A 508 1.22 -0.68 -43.35
CA ILE A 508 1.72 -0.08 -42.10
C ILE A 508 0.84 -0.43 -40.91
N GLU A 509 -0.48 -0.50 -41.10
CA GLU A 509 -1.43 -0.87 -40.05
C GLU A 509 -1.24 -2.33 -39.61
N GLY A 510 -1.03 -3.24 -40.56
CA GLY A 510 -0.76 -4.64 -40.26
C GLY A 510 0.61 -4.84 -39.60
N LYS A 511 1.66 -4.09 -39.98
CA LYS A 511 2.95 -4.09 -39.26
C LYS A 511 2.78 -3.66 -37.80
N LEU A 512 2.08 -2.54 -37.57
CA LEU A 512 1.78 -2.05 -36.21
C LEU A 512 0.91 -3.03 -35.42
N ARG A 513 0.11 -3.85 -36.09
CA ARG A 513 -0.72 -4.87 -35.48
C ARG A 513 0.09 -6.04 -34.92
N ILE A 514 1.15 -6.46 -35.61
CA ILE A 514 1.83 -7.74 -35.31
C ILE A 514 3.21 -7.61 -34.68
N VAL A 515 3.86 -6.44 -34.80
CA VAL A 515 5.18 -6.20 -34.21
C VAL A 515 5.14 -6.26 -32.67
N ASP A 516 6.24 -6.70 -32.05
CA ASP A 516 6.44 -6.56 -30.60
C ASP A 516 6.67 -5.09 -30.23
N ALA A 517 5.81 -4.53 -29.38
CA ALA A 517 5.89 -3.10 -29.05
C ALA A 517 7.09 -2.80 -28.16
N LYS A 518 7.46 -3.70 -27.24
CA LYS A 518 8.60 -3.54 -26.32
C LYS A 518 9.93 -3.56 -27.08
N LEU A 519 10.08 -4.47 -28.03
CA LEU A 519 11.21 -4.53 -28.95
C LEU A 519 11.28 -3.25 -29.78
N SER A 520 10.15 -2.82 -30.35
CA SER A 520 10.07 -1.59 -31.14
C SER A 520 10.52 -0.36 -30.35
N ILE A 521 10.02 -0.19 -29.11
CA ILE A 521 10.42 0.93 -28.24
C ILE A 521 11.92 0.84 -27.88
N ARG A 522 12.46 -0.36 -27.65
CA ARG A 522 13.88 -0.56 -27.36
C ARG A 522 14.77 -0.17 -28.54
N LEU A 523 14.41 -0.58 -29.76
CA LEU A 523 15.12 -0.22 -30.98
C LEU A 523 15.04 1.28 -31.26
N LEU A 524 13.86 1.89 -31.12
CA LEU A 524 13.68 3.34 -31.19
C LEU A 524 14.59 4.05 -30.19
N ASN A 525 14.62 3.62 -28.93
CA ASN A 525 15.46 4.22 -27.90
C ASN A 525 16.95 4.12 -28.21
N SER A 526 17.42 2.97 -28.71
CA SER A 526 18.82 2.80 -29.14
C SER A 526 19.20 3.83 -30.21
N ARG A 527 18.35 4.00 -31.23
CA ARG A 527 18.59 4.99 -32.31
C ARG A 527 18.48 6.43 -31.84
N LEU A 528 17.53 6.73 -30.97
CA LEU A 528 17.36 8.08 -30.40
C LEU A 528 18.56 8.48 -29.54
N GLN A 529 19.07 7.56 -28.72
CA GLN A 529 20.29 7.77 -27.95
C GLN A 529 21.51 8.04 -28.86
N GLY A 530 21.66 7.27 -29.94
CA GLY A 530 22.70 7.51 -30.94
C GLY A 530 22.63 8.88 -31.62
N ARG A 531 21.45 9.52 -31.62
CA ARG A 531 21.21 10.87 -32.16
C ARG A 531 21.22 11.97 -31.08
N GLY A 532 21.51 11.64 -29.82
CA GLY A 532 21.46 12.59 -28.69
C GLY A 532 20.04 13.07 -28.34
N ALA A 533 19.00 12.39 -28.82
CA ALA A 533 17.60 12.72 -28.58
C ALA A 533 17.09 12.09 -27.28
N ARG A 534 15.93 12.56 -26.80
CA ARG A 534 15.30 12.04 -25.58
C ARG A 534 14.74 10.63 -25.83
N THR A 535 14.87 9.75 -24.84
CA THR A 535 14.31 8.40 -24.89
C THR A 535 12.80 8.40 -24.65
N LEU A 536 12.15 7.39 -25.22
CA LEU A 536 10.74 7.11 -25.13
C LEU A 536 10.47 6.16 -23.95
N ASN A 537 9.34 6.38 -23.29
CA ASN A 537 8.69 5.40 -22.43
C ASN A 537 7.18 5.41 -22.70
N ILE A 538 6.53 4.31 -22.36
CA ILE A 538 5.11 4.04 -22.66
C ILE A 538 4.19 5.15 -22.12
N HIS A 539 4.36 5.57 -20.86
CA HIS A 539 3.54 6.62 -20.27
C HIS A 539 3.76 8.00 -20.92
N SER A 540 5.00 8.34 -21.27
CA SER A 540 5.32 9.58 -21.98
C SER A 540 4.69 9.58 -23.37
N LEU A 541 4.72 8.45 -24.09
CA LEU A 541 4.04 8.30 -25.37
C LEU A 541 2.53 8.47 -25.23
N ALA A 542 1.90 7.77 -24.28
CA ALA A 542 0.45 7.85 -24.02
C ALA A 542 -0.02 9.29 -23.72
N LYS A 543 0.76 10.05 -22.93
CA LYS A 543 0.49 11.48 -22.66
C LYS A 543 0.67 12.38 -23.88
N ALA A 544 1.53 11.98 -24.82
CA ALA A 544 1.89 12.77 -25.99
C ALA A 544 0.98 12.56 -27.20
N VAL A 545 0.22 11.45 -27.27
CA VAL A 545 -0.70 11.15 -28.37
C VAL A 545 -1.71 12.30 -28.58
N PRO A 546 -1.78 12.92 -29.77
CA PRO A 546 -2.81 13.89 -30.09
C PRO A 546 -4.21 13.25 -30.06
N ALA A 547 -5.24 14.00 -29.64
CA ALA A 547 -6.60 13.48 -29.57
C ALA A 547 -7.09 12.93 -30.92
N ALA A 548 -6.73 13.60 -32.02
CA ALA A 548 -7.03 13.18 -33.39
C ALA A 548 -6.38 11.84 -33.78
N ASP A 549 -5.19 11.55 -33.23
CA ASP A 549 -4.41 10.37 -33.57
C ASP A 549 -4.72 9.16 -32.67
N VAL A 550 -5.59 9.33 -31.65
CA VAL A 550 -6.07 8.19 -30.85
C VAL A 550 -6.92 7.28 -31.75
N PRO A 551 -6.50 6.00 -31.96
CA PRO A 551 -7.17 5.10 -32.89
C PRO A 551 -8.64 4.83 -32.54
N ALA A 552 -9.48 4.62 -33.55
CA ALA A 552 -10.93 4.49 -33.39
C ALA A 552 -11.33 3.35 -32.43
N GLU A 553 -10.61 2.22 -32.45
CA GLU A 553 -10.84 1.10 -31.52
C GLU A 553 -10.60 1.51 -30.07
N VAL A 554 -9.51 2.23 -29.79
CA VAL A 554 -9.21 2.74 -28.44
C VAL A 554 -10.32 3.68 -27.99
N ARG A 555 -10.79 4.59 -28.85
CA ARG A 555 -11.90 5.49 -28.51
C ARG A 555 -13.20 4.75 -28.20
N MET A 556 -13.51 3.72 -29.00
CA MET A 556 -14.69 2.87 -28.79
C MET A 556 -14.63 2.17 -27.43
N VAL A 557 -13.48 1.56 -27.09
CA VAL A 557 -13.28 0.86 -25.82
C VAL A 557 -13.38 1.83 -24.65
N LEU A 558 -12.68 2.97 -24.72
CA LEU A 558 -12.75 3.99 -23.68
C LEU A 558 -14.18 4.53 -23.50
N GLY A 559 -14.91 4.76 -24.59
CA GLY A 559 -16.32 5.16 -24.52
C GLY A 559 -17.20 4.08 -23.90
N ALA A 560 -16.99 2.81 -24.24
CA ALA A 560 -17.73 1.70 -23.65
C ALA A 560 -17.45 1.54 -22.14
N ILE A 561 -16.22 1.82 -21.69
CA ILE A 561 -15.87 1.82 -20.27
C ILE A 561 -16.47 3.05 -19.57
N GLU A 562 -16.38 4.25 -20.17
CA GLU A 562 -17.00 5.46 -19.64
C GLU A 562 -18.51 5.27 -19.43
N ASP A 563 -19.22 4.75 -20.44
CA ASP A 563 -20.65 4.42 -20.34
C ASP A 563 -20.94 3.38 -19.25
N LEU A 564 -20.02 2.43 -19.04
CA LEU A 564 -20.16 1.43 -17.98
C LEU A 564 -19.94 2.03 -16.59
N ILE A 565 -19.15 3.09 -16.47
CA ILE A 565 -18.90 3.79 -15.21
C ILE A 565 -20.06 4.74 -14.90
N THR A 566 -20.53 5.50 -15.88
CA THR A 566 -21.47 6.61 -15.70
C THR A 566 -22.94 6.21 -15.67
N ARG A 567 -23.31 5.02 -16.17
CA ARG A 567 -24.66 4.49 -15.98
C ARG A 567 -24.96 4.37 -14.48
N GLU A 568 -26.08 4.92 -14.02
CA GLU A 568 -26.57 4.77 -12.64
C GLU A 568 -26.98 3.34 -12.32
#